data_AF-A0A1C6GIZ9-F1
#
_entry.id   AF-A0A1C6GIZ9-F1
#
_cell.length_a   1.000
_cell.length_b   1.000
_cell.length_c   1.000
_cell.angle_alpha   90.00
_cell.angle_beta   90.00
_cell.angle_gamma   90.00
#
_symmetry.space_group_name_H-M   'P 1'
#
loop_
_entity.id
_entity.type
_entity.pdbx_description
1 polymer ?
#
loop_
_entity_poly.entity_id
_entity_poly.type
_entity_poly.pdbx_seq_one_letter_code
_entity_poly.pdbx_strand_id
1 'polypeptide(L)'
;MGSYLNPGSVSFRNSLRPKIYVDKSELIARTNELICTEQRYVCVSHPRRFGKSMAANMLASYYEKEENSDDLFGGLRISRAITYRDYLNQYDVIKINMQEFLSVTNSMDI
;
A
#
# COMPACT_ATOMS: atom_id res chain seq x y z
N MET A 1 13.35 -14.08 -1.04
CA MET A 1 12.90 -14.09 0.36
C MET A 1 11.93 -12.95 0.51
N GLY A 2 10.64 -13.25 0.72
CA GLY A 2 9.61 -12.22 0.83
C GLY A 2 9.79 -11.42 2.11
N SER A 3 10.04 -10.12 2.01
CA SER A 3 9.92 -9.23 3.16
C SER A 3 8.44 -8.96 3.37
N TYR A 4 7.84 -9.63 4.35
CA TYR A 4 6.43 -9.44 4.71
C TYR A 4 6.22 -8.22 5.59
N LEU A 5 7.21 -7.89 6.42
CA LEU A 5 7.25 -6.70 7.27
C LEU A 5 7.98 -5.58 6.51
N ASN A 6 7.41 -4.37 6.53
CA ASN A 6 7.99 -3.14 5.96
C ASN A 6 8.57 -3.41 4.54
N PRO A 7 7.69 -3.74 3.57
CA PRO A 7 8.09 -4.26 2.25
C PRO A 7 8.82 -3.26 1.33
N GLY A 8 8.98 -2.01 1.73
CA GLY A 8 9.69 -0.97 0.99
C GLY A 8 8.84 -0.27 -0.08
N SER A 9 9.38 0.83 -0.59
CA SER A 9 8.73 1.69 -1.58
C SER A 9 8.89 1.24 -3.03
N VAL A 10 9.80 0.30 -3.30
CA VAL A 10 10.24 -0.10 -4.65
C VAL A 10 9.06 -0.51 -5.54
N SER A 11 8.13 -1.31 -5.00
CA SER A 11 6.98 -1.80 -5.77
C SER A 11 6.04 -0.67 -6.21
N PHE A 12 5.80 0.31 -5.34
CA PHE A 12 4.96 1.46 -5.69
C PHE A 12 5.71 2.45 -6.60
N ARG A 13 6.99 2.72 -6.33
CA ARG A 13 7.86 3.54 -7.19
C ARG A 13 7.91 3.03 -8.63
N ASN A 14 7.97 1.71 -8.82
CA ASN A 14 7.90 1.11 -10.16
C ASN A 14 6.53 1.31 -10.83
N SER A 15 5.45 1.37 -10.04
CA SER A 15 4.09 1.61 -10.54
C SER A 15 3.88 3.05 -11.03
N LEU A 16 4.67 4.02 -10.56
CA LEU A 16 4.60 5.43 -10.98
C LEU A 16 5.29 5.74 -12.32
N ARG A 17 6.23 4.89 -12.75
CA ARG A 17 7.07 5.14 -13.94
C ARG A 17 6.32 5.12 -15.29
N PRO A 18 5.30 4.28 -15.51
CA PRO A 18 4.60 4.25 -16.80
C PRO A 18 3.83 5.55 -17.10
N LYS A 19 3.82 5.99 -18.37
CA LYS A 19 3.07 7.18 -18.83
C LYS A 19 1.55 7.10 -18.61
N ILE A 20 1.03 5.89 -18.41
CA ILE A 20 -0.39 5.61 -18.22
C ILE A 20 -0.82 5.61 -16.74
N TYR A 21 0.08 5.99 -15.83
CA TYR A 21 -0.25 6.05 -14.42
C TYR A 21 -1.38 7.06 -14.18
N VAL A 22 -2.39 6.63 -13.43
CA VAL A 22 -3.47 7.48 -12.94
C VAL A 22 -3.32 7.60 -11.43
N ASP A 23 -3.15 8.82 -10.96
CA ASP A 23 -3.02 9.10 -9.53
C ASP A 23 -4.31 8.79 -8.78
N LYS A 24 -4.22 7.82 -7.86
CA LYS A 24 -5.30 7.38 -6.97
C LYS A 24 -4.92 7.53 -5.49
N SER A 25 -3.94 8.38 -5.19
CA SER A 25 -3.41 8.58 -3.84
C SER A 25 -4.42 9.16 -2.86
N GLU A 26 -5.51 9.78 -3.32
CA GLU A 26 -6.64 10.19 -2.46
C GLU A 26 -7.29 9.00 -1.71
N LEU A 27 -7.08 7.76 -2.16
CA LEU A 27 -7.46 6.55 -1.40
C LEU A 27 -6.79 6.52 -0.01
N ILE A 28 -5.57 7.04 0.11
CA ILE A 28 -4.85 7.12 1.38
C ILE A 28 -5.60 8.02 2.34
N ALA A 29 -6.07 9.19 1.92
CA ALA A 29 -6.86 10.09 2.76
C ALA A 29 -8.11 9.40 3.30
N ARG A 30 -8.82 8.66 2.44
CA ARG A 30 -9.98 7.84 2.84
C ARG A 30 -9.62 6.72 3.80
N THR A 31 -8.44 6.13 3.65
CA THR A 31 -7.96 5.08 4.55
C THR A 31 -7.56 5.67 5.91
N ASN A 32 -6.93 6.85 5.93
CA ASN A 32 -6.56 7.57 7.15
C ASN A 32 -7.78 7.89 8.02
N GLU A 33 -8.92 8.26 7.41
CA GLU A 33 -10.20 8.50 8.13
C GLU A 33 -10.68 7.28 8.92
N LEU A 34 -10.28 6.06 8.54
CA LEU A 34 -10.69 4.81 9.16
C LEU A 34 -9.70 4.31 10.22
N ILE A 35 -8.47 4.80 10.23
CA ILE A 35 -7.43 4.39 11.19
C ILE A 35 -7.89 4.72 12.62
N CYS A 36 -7.67 3.79 13.55
CA CYS A 36 -8.09 3.90 14.95
C CYS A 36 -9.61 4.04 15.18
N THR A 37 -10.44 3.68 14.19
CA THR A 37 -11.90 3.62 14.33
C THR A 37 -12.40 2.17 14.43
N GLU A 38 -13.68 2.01 14.75
CA GLU A 38 -14.37 0.71 14.67
C GLU A 38 -14.53 0.21 13.22
N GLN A 39 -14.51 1.13 12.24
CA GLN A 39 -14.69 0.86 10.81
C GLN A 39 -13.35 0.62 10.08
N ARG A 40 -12.25 0.40 10.80
CA ARG A 40 -10.88 0.22 10.27
C ARG A 40 -10.68 -0.97 9.32
N TYR A 41 -11.65 -1.86 9.21
CA TYR A 41 -11.55 -3.06 8.39
C TYR A 41 -12.08 -2.80 6.97
N VAL A 42 -11.18 -2.76 6.00
CA VAL A 42 -11.52 -2.49 4.60
C VAL A 42 -11.35 -3.76 3.75
N CYS A 43 -12.41 -4.17 3.07
CA CYS A 43 -12.38 -5.24 2.08
C CYS A 43 -12.71 -4.66 0.70
N VAL A 44 -11.83 -4.91 -0.28
CA VAL A 44 -12.01 -4.43 -1.65
C VAL A 44 -12.05 -5.62 -2.61
N SER A 45 -13.26 -6.01 -3.02
CA SER A 45 -13.49 -7.02 -4.05
C SER A 45 -13.64 -6.34 -5.42
N HIS A 46 -12.75 -6.67 -6.36
CA HIS A 46 -12.84 -6.19 -7.75
C HIS A 46 -12.26 -7.24 -8.72
N PRO A 47 -12.61 -7.19 -10.02
CA PRO A 47 -12.06 -8.10 -11.03
C PRO A 47 -10.53 -8.02 -11.19
N ARG A 48 -9.95 -8.99 -11.91
CA ARG A 48 -8.52 -9.01 -12.25
C ARG A 48 -8.13 -7.72 -13.00
N ARG A 49 -6.92 -7.21 -12.76
CA ARG A 49 -6.33 -6.01 -13.39
C ARG A 49 -6.98 -4.65 -13.06
N PHE A 50 -7.83 -4.58 -12.03
CA PHE A 50 -8.39 -3.31 -11.53
C PHE A 50 -7.47 -2.52 -10.58
N GLY A 51 -6.17 -2.81 -10.54
CA GLY A 51 -5.20 -2.03 -9.75
C GLY A 51 -5.17 -2.34 -8.25
N LYS A 52 -5.80 -3.43 -7.78
CA LYS A 52 -5.75 -3.85 -6.36
C LYS A 52 -4.33 -3.98 -5.81
N SER A 53 -3.44 -4.68 -6.54
CA SER A 53 -2.04 -4.85 -6.12
C SER A 53 -1.29 -3.52 -6.09
N MET A 54 -1.58 -2.60 -7.02
CA MET A 54 -1.00 -1.26 -7.02
C MET A 54 -1.46 -0.46 -5.80
N ALA A 55 -2.75 -0.51 -5.46
CA ALA A 55 -3.30 0.15 -4.27
C ALA A 55 -2.69 -0.42 -2.98
N ALA A 56 -2.55 -1.74 -2.88
CA ALA A 56 -1.89 -2.38 -1.73
C ALA A 56 -0.41 -1.98 -1.62
N ASN A 57 0.32 -1.91 -2.74
CA ASN A 57 1.71 -1.41 -2.76
C ASN A 57 1.77 0.04 -2.30
N MET A 58 0.87 0.90 -2.80
CA MET A 58 0.78 2.31 -2.45
C MET A 58 0.56 2.52 -0.95
N LEU A 59 -0.44 1.84 -0.38
CA LEU A 59 -0.75 1.94 1.05
C LEU A 59 0.44 1.44 1.88
N ALA A 60 1.04 0.30 1.50
CA ALA A 60 2.18 -0.23 2.22
C ALA A 60 3.37 0.74 2.26
N SER A 61 3.72 1.32 1.11
CA SER A 61 4.84 2.27 1.01
C SER A 61 4.57 3.63 1.67
N TYR A 62 3.30 4.00 1.85
CA TYR A 62 2.93 5.24 2.54
C TYR A 62 3.01 5.11 4.06
N TYR A 63 2.53 4.00 4.61
CA TYR A 63 2.45 3.83 6.07
C TYR A 63 3.74 3.30 6.71
N GLU A 64 4.56 2.52 5.99
CA GLU A 64 5.71 1.85 6.61
C GLU A 64 6.78 2.82 7.14
N LYS A 65 7.31 2.52 8.33
CA LYS A 65 8.18 3.44 9.08
C LYS A 65 9.68 3.37 8.74
N GLU A 66 10.13 2.37 7.99
CA GLU A 66 11.56 2.11 7.78
C GLU A 66 12.19 2.92 6.63
N GLU A 67 11.38 3.40 5.67
CA GLU A 67 11.84 4.19 4.54
C GLU A 67 11.13 5.55 4.53
N ASN A 68 11.88 6.66 4.41
CA ASN A 68 11.28 7.97 4.16
C ASN A 68 10.73 8.01 2.73
N SER A 69 9.40 8.08 2.61
CA SER A 69 8.71 8.08 1.32
C SER A 69 8.07 9.42 0.96
N ASP A 70 8.41 10.53 1.64
CA ASP A 70 7.83 11.86 1.36
C ASP A 70 8.05 12.28 -0.11
N ASP A 71 9.25 12.07 -0.66
CA ASP A 71 9.54 12.38 -2.07
C ASP A 71 8.68 11.58 -3.06
N LEU A 72 8.25 10.38 -2.67
CA LEU A 72 7.42 9.51 -3.49
C LEU A 72 5.97 9.99 -3.57
N PHE A 73 5.47 10.60 -2.48
CA PHE A 73 4.08 11.05 -2.36
C PHE A 73 3.90 12.56 -2.51
N GLY A 74 4.96 13.37 -2.37
CA GLY A 74 4.91 14.82 -2.42
C GLY A 74 4.36 15.37 -3.75
N GLY A 75 4.61 14.66 -4.85
CA GLY A 75 4.06 15.00 -6.18
C GLY A 75 2.66 14.48 -6.47
N LEU A 76 2.07 13.68 -5.58
CA LEU A 76 0.76 13.05 -5.76
C LEU A 76 -0.35 13.86 -5.08
N ARG A 77 -1.61 13.61 -5.44
CA ARG A 77 -2.79 14.32 -4.91
C ARG A 77 -2.91 14.25 -3.39
N ILE A 78 -2.46 13.17 -2.76
CA ILE A 78 -2.46 13.01 -1.30
C ILE A 78 -1.66 14.10 -0.58
N SER A 79 -0.61 14.68 -1.20
CA SER A 79 0.22 15.70 -0.55
C SER A 79 -0.54 16.99 -0.21
N ARG A 80 -1.73 17.16 -0.79
CA ARG A 80 -2.65 18.29 -0.54
C ARG A 80 -3.61 18.03 0.63
N ALA A 81 -3.69 16.79 1.12
CA ALA A 81 -4.53 16.47 2.26
C ALA A 81 -3.92 17.02 3.55
N ILE A 82 -4.76 17.57 4.43
CA ILE A 82 -4.30 18.12 5.73
C ILE A 82 -3.62 17.03 6.56
N THR A 83 -4.15 15.81 6.51
CA THR A 83 -3.66 14.64 7.26
C THR A 83 -2.50 13.91 6.56
N TYR A 84 -1.93 14.48 5.50
CA TYR A 84 -0.89 13.83 4.69
C TYR A 84 0.32 13.37 5.52
N ARG A 85 0.79 14.18 6.46
CA ARG A 85 1.99 13.85 7.26
C ARG A 85 1.69 13.07 8.53
N ASP A 86 0.44 13.06 8.98
CA ASP A 86 0.06 12.45 10.27
C ASP A 86 0.28 10.93 10.29
N TYR A 87 0.21 10.29 9.12
CA TYR A 87 0.30 8.83 8.98
C TYR A 87 1.45 8.36 8.08
N LEU A 88 2.14 9.29 7.41
CA LEU A 88 3.26 9.00 6.53
C LEU A 88 4.43 8.44 7.35
N ASN A 89 4.84 7.22 7.00
CA ASN A 89 5.94 6.51 7.65
C ASN A 89 5.80 6.31 9.17
N GLN A 90 4.58 6.08 9.67
CA GLN A 90 4.30 5.97 11.10
C GLN A 90 4.01 4.55 11.62
N TYR A 91 4.01 3.53 10.75
CA TYR A 91 3.51 2.19 11.11
C TYR A 91 4.47 1.06 10.71
N ASP A 92 4.38 -0.05 11.42
CA ASP A 92 4.82 -1.34 10.91
C ASP A 92 3.75 -1.89 9.96
N VAL A 93 4.16 -2.25 8.75
CA VAL A 93 3.25 -2.76 7.73
C VAL A 93 3.54 -4.22 7.45
N ILE A 94 2.52 -5.06 7.63
CA ILE A 94 2.56 -6.46 7.20
C ILE A 94 1.78 -6.57 5.89
N LYS A 95 2.46 -6.98 4.82
CA LYS A 95 1.86 -7.18 3.49
C LYS A 95 2.05 -8.62 3.05
N ILE A 96 0.94 -9.33 2.93
CA ILE A 96 0.93 -10.74 2.51
C ILE A 96 0.30 -10.85 1.13
N ASN A 97 1.09 -11.33 0.16
CA ASN A 97 0.57 -11.75 -1.13
C ASN A 97 0.26 -13.25 -1.07
N MET A 98 -1.03 -13.60 -0.92
CA MET A 98 -1.44 -15.01 -0.79
C MET A 98 -1.04 -15.87 -1.98
N GLN A 99 -0.97 -15.31 -3.20
CA GLN A 99 -0.54 -16.08 -4.37
C GLN A 99 0.93 -16.51 -4.25
N GLU A 100 1.79 -15.59 -3.83
CA GLU A 100 3.21 -15.87 -3.63
C GLU A 100 3.42 -16.78 -2.42
N PHE A 101 2.75 -16.48 -1.30
CA PHE A 101 2.82 -17.27 -0.08
C PHE A 101 2.52 -18.76 -0.33
N LEU A 102 1.43 -19.05 -1.03
CA LEU A 102 1.03 -20.42 -1.34
C LEU A 102 1.94 -21.11 -2.37
N SER A 103 2.68 -20.34 -3.18
CA SER A 103 3.60 -20.90 -4.17
C SER A 103 4.89 -21.47 -3.57
N VAL A 104 5.22 -21.10 -2.33
CA VAL A 104 6.42 -21.58 -1.62
C VAL A 104 6.12 -22.78 -0.71
N THR A 105 4.85 -23.11 -0.49
CA THR A 105 4.42 -24.28 0.29
C THR A 105 4.49 -25.55 -0.56
N ASN A 106 5.35 -26.50 -0.17
CA ASN A 106 5.51 -27.80 -0.84
C ASN A 106 4.41 -28.82 -0.48
N SER A 107 3.53 -28.53 0.48
CA SER A 107 2.27 -29.24 0.69
C SER A 107 1.27 -28.31 1.37
N MET A 108 0.02 -28.34 0.89
CA MET A 108 -1.14 -28.00 1.72
C MET A 108 -1.81 -29.33 1.99
N ASP A 109 -1.29 -30.07 2.97
CA ASP A 109 -2.02 -31.22 3.49
C ASP A 109 -3.25 -30.65 4.23
N ILE A 110 -4.43 -30.84 3.62
CA ILE A 110 -5.74 -30.58 4.21
C ILE A 110 -6.14 -31.79 5.04
#